data_AF-A0A968TWY0-F1
#
_entry.id   AF-A0A968TWY0-F1
#
_cell.length_a   1.000
_cell.length_b   1.000
_cell.length_c   1.000
_cell.angle_alpha   90.00
_cell.angle_beta   90.00
_cell.angle_gamma   90.00
#
_symmetry.space_group_name_H-M   'P 1'
#
loop_
_entity.id
_entity.type
_entity.pdbx_description
1 polymer ?
#
loop_
_entity_poly.entity_id
_entity_poly.type
_entity_poly.pdbx_seq_one_letter_code
_entity_poly.pdbx_strand_id
1 'polypeptide(L)'
;MIMRTVRRDMRNATPEQGSIEDMLAYERLDTLADEHDMERDIEQRMISTALAHYLSEMLPNALERLVLLRIVLLGDKPRDVAADVGLPLHRTRLAKSRALARLRNDPASLERLLRIIGDDDLLTHNLPDD
;
A
#
# COMPACT_ATOMS: atom_id res chain seq x y z
N MET A 1 -32.16 44.97 10.61
CA MET A 1 -31.02 45.86 10.31
C MET A 1 -30.45 46.33 11.64
N ILE A 2 -29.33 45.76 12.09
CA ILE A 2 -28.62 46.13 13.33
C ILE A 2 -27.13 46.18 12.98
N MET A 3 -26.55 47.37 13.16
CA MET A 3 -25.13 47.70 12.98
C MET A 3 -24.30 47.33 14.21
N ARG A 4 -23.01 47.03 13.98
CA ARG A 4 -21.84 47.13 14.89
C ARG A 4 -21.84 46.13 16.07
N THR A 5 -20.73 45.47 16.41
CA THR A 5 -19.33 45.93 16.45
C THR A 5 -18.39 44.73 16.24
N VAL A 6 -17.52 44.81 15.23
CA VAL A 6 -16.29 44.01 15.16
C VAL A 6 -15.33 44.61 16.18
N ARG A 7 -15.24 44.01 17.37
CA ARG A 7 -14.12 44.25 18.28
C ARG A 7 -12.98 43.36 17.84
N ARG A 8 -12.10 44.00 17.09
CA ARG A 8 -10.76 43.58 16.71
C ARG A 8 -9.96 43.33 18.00
N ASP A 9 -9.98 42.10 18.48
CA ASP A 9 -8.99 41.61 19.44
C ASP A 9 -7.66 41.41 18.68
N MET A 10 -7.01 42.53 18.36
CA MET A 10 -5.56 42.57 18.16
C MET A 10 -4.92 42.47 19.55
N ARG A 11 -4.96 41.28 20.13
CA ARG A 11 -4.01 40.91 21.18
C ARG A 11 -2.74 40.48 20.48
N ASN A 12 -1.75 41.34 20.60
CA ASN A 12 -0.32 41.12 20.43
C ASN A 12 0.07 39.63 20.40
N ALA A 13 0.11 39.03 19.21
CA ALA A 13 1.06 37.98 18.93
C ALA A 13 2.32 38.72 18.49
N THR A 14 3.19 39.03 19.45
CA THR A 14 4.61 39.17 19.15
C THR A 14 5.00 37.99 18.25
N PRO A 15 5.57 38.20 17.07
CA PRO A 15 6.25 37.10 16.40
C PRO A 15 7.36 36.73 17.36
N GLU A 16 7.22 35.59 18.03
CA GLU A 16 8.36 34.95 18.67
C GLU A 16 9.43 34.90 17.59
N GLN A 17 10.48 35.69 17.79
CA GLN A 17 11.71 35.59 17.02
C GLN A 17 12.26 34.22 17.39
N GLY A 18 11.73 33.17 16.74
CA GLY A 18 12.35 31.86 16.73
C GLY A 18 13.81 32.11 16.38
N SER A 19 14.71 31.60 17.21
CA SER A 19 16.12 31.78 16.94
C SER A 19 16.41 31.23 15.54
N ILE A 20 17.43 31.75 14.87
CA ILE A 20 17.88 31.19 13.59
C ILE A 20 18.10 29.67 13.72
N GLU A 21 18.48 29.22 14.91
CA GLU A 21 18.61 27.82 15.31
C GLU A 21 17.29 27.05 15.29
N ASP A 22 16.20 27.64 15.78
CA ASP A 22 14.86 27.04 15.73
C ASP A 22 14.35 26.94 14.29
N MET A 23 14.57 27.98 13.48
CA MET A 23 14.15 27.99 12.07
C MET A 23 14.90 26.93 11.25
N LEU A 24 16.20 26.77 11.49
CA LEU A 24 17.04 25.72 10.87
C LEU A 24 16.68 24.31 11.39
N ALA A 25 16.25 24.17 12.63
CA ALA A 25 15.80 22.90 13.18
C ALA A 25 14.49 22.43 12.54
N TYR A 26 13.53 23.34 12.33
CA TYR A 26 12.29 23.06 11.62
C TYR A 26 12.54 22.68 10.14
N GLU A 27 13.40 23.42 9.43
CA GLU A 27 13.74 23.10 8.03
C GLU A 27 14.43 21.73 7.91
N ARG A 28 15.31 21.37 8.85
CA ARG A 28 15.91 20.02 8.90
C ARG A 28 14.88 18.92 9.17
N LEU A 29 13.94 19.15 10.09
CA LEU A 29 12.87 18.21 10.40
C LEU A 29 11.95 17.98 9.20
N ASP A 30 11.64 19.03 8.44
CA ASP A 30 10.83 18.94 7.22
C ASP A 30 11.57 18.16 6.12
N THR A 31 12.86 18.45 5.89
CA THR A 31 13.68 17.67 4.94
C THR A 31 13.82 16.20 5.34
N LEU A 32 13.95 15.89 6.64
CA LEU A 32 14.01 14.51 7.12
C LEU A 32 12.67 13.78 6.98
N ALA A 33 11.55 14.49 7.13
CA ALA A 33 10.22 13.93 6.89
C ALA A 33 10.02 13.62 5.39
N ASP A 34 10.41 14.53 4.50
CA ASP A 34 10.36 14.33 3.05
C ASP A 34 11.28 13.19 2.59
N GLU A 35 12.48 13.06 3.18
CA GLU A 35 13.41 11.96 2.89
C GLU A 35 12.81 10.60 3.27
N HIS A 36 12.20 10.49 4.47
CA HIS A 36 11.56 9.25 4.89
C HIS A 36 10.32 8.88 4.06
N ASP A 37 9.55 9.86 3.61
CA ASP A 37 8.43 9.62 2.72
C ASP A 37 8.89 9.16 1.33
N MET A 38 9.99 9.72 0.81
CA MET A 38 10.62 9.24 -0.42
C MET A 38 11.18 7.81 -0.29
N GLU A 39 11.83 7.47 0.82
CA GLU A 39 12.33 6.12 1.09
C GLU A 39 11.19 5.09 1.08
N ARG A 40 10.09 5.38 1.78
CA ARG A 40 8.89 4.52 1.81
C ARG A 40 8.26 4.35 0.44
N ASP A 41 8.16 5.42 -0.33
CA ASP A 41 7.61 5.38 -1.69
C ASP A 41 8.47 4.50 -2.62
N ILE A 42 9.79 4.59 -2.51
CA ILE A 42 10.73 3.76 -3.27
C ILE A 42 10.57 2.30 -2.88
N GLU A 43 10.58 1.99 -1.58
CA GLU A 43 10.39 0.64 -1.05
C GLU A 43 9.06 0.03 -1.53
N GLN A 44 7.96 0.77 -1.38
CA GLN A 44 6.64 0.30 -1.80
C GLN A 44 6.55 0.06 -3.31
N ARG A 45 7.22 0.88 -4.13
CA ARG A 45 7.33 0.66 -5.59
C ARG A 45 8.14 -0.58 -5.93
N MET A 46 9.23 -0.83 -5.20
CA MET A 46 10.06 -2.03 -5.38
C MET A 46 9.26 -3.29 -5.04
N ILE A 47 8.59 -3.33 -3.89
CA ILE A 47 7.73 -4.44 -3.45
C ILE A 47 6.61 -4.67 -4.47
N SER A 48 5.92 -3.60 -4.88
CA SER A 48 4.81 -3.69 -5.84
C SER A 48 5.26 -4.26 -7.19
N THR A 49 6.44 -3.85 -7.66
CA THR A 49 7.03 -4.32 -8.91
C THR A 49 7.45 -5.79 -8.83
N ALA A 50 8.11 -6.18 -7.74
CA ALA A 50 8.51 -7.56 -7.50
C ALA A 50 7.28 -8.50 -7.41
N LEU A 51 6.24 -8.07 -6.69
CA LEU A 51 4.99 -8.79 -6.58
C LEU A 51 4.27 -8.92 -7.92
N ALA A 52 4.20 -7.83 -8.70
CA ALA A 52 3.58 -7.85 -10.03
C ALA A 52 4.32 -8.79 -11.00
N HIS A 53 5.66 -8.77 -10.99
CA HIS A 53 6.49 -9.66 -11.80
C HIS A 53 6.23 -11.12 -11.41
N TYR A 54 6.31 -11.44 -10.13
CA TYR A 54 6.06 -12.79 -9.62
C TYR A 54 4.66 -13.31 -9.99
N LEU A 55 3.61 -12.50 -9.78
CA LEU A 55 2.25 -12.88 -10.18
C LEU A 55 2.10 -13.06 -11.69
N SER A 56 2.88 -12.33 -12.51
CA SER A 56 2.88 -12.50 -13.96
C SER A 56 3.50 -13.82 -14.42
N GLU A 57 4.53 -14.31 -13.72
CA GLU A 57 5.15 -15.62 -13.96
C GLU A 57 4.20 -16.76 -13.57
N MET A 58 3.59 -16.66 -12.39
CA MET A 58 2.77 -17.74 -11.83
C MET A 58 1.36 -17.84 -12.41
N LEU A 59 0.80 -16.69 -12.83
CA LEU A 59 -0.57 -16.59 -13.34
C LEU A 59 -0.53 -16.11 -14.79
N PRO A 60 -0.36 -17.02 -15.76
CA PRO A 60 -0.28 -16.64 -17.18
C PRO A 60 -1.61 -16.05 -17.68
N ASN A 61 -2.72 -16.39 -17.05
CA ASN A 61 -4.02 -15.82 -17.37
C ASN A 61 -4.15 -14.41 -16.77
N ALA A 62 -4.20 -13.40 -17.65
CA ALA A 62 -4.33 -12.00 -17.26
C ALA A 62 -5.58 -11.72 -16.41
N LEU A 63 -6.69 -12.43 -16.65
CA LEU A 63 -7.91 -12.28 -15.85
C LEU A 63 -7.72 -12.82 -14.43
N GLU A 64 -7.08 -13.98 -14.28
CA GLU A 64 -6.78 -14.57 -12.96
C GLU A 64 -5.90 -13.62 -12.14
N ARG A 65 -4.87 -13.05 -12.77
CA ARG A 65 -3.96 -12.07 -12.15
C ARG A 65 -4.68 -10.79 -11.73
N LEU A 66 -5.46 -10.19 -12.63
CA LEU A 66 -6.21 -8.96 -12.35
C LEU A 66 -7.20 -9.16 -11.19
N VAL A 67 -7.97 -10.25 -11.24
CA VAL A 67 -8.97 -10.56 -10.22
C VAL A 67 -8.31 -10.81 -8.87
N LEU A 68 -7.18 -11.52 -8.83
CA LEU A 68 -6.45 -11.76 -7.60
C LEU A 68 -5.92 -10.44 -7.01
N LEU A 69 -5.28 -9.60 -7.83
CA LEU A 69 -4.72 -8.33 -7.39
C LEU A 69 -5.81 -7.41 -6.81
N ARG A 70 -6.92 -7.22 -7.52
CA ARG A 70 -7.99 -6.34 -7.06
C ARG A 70 -8.67 -6.85 -5.79
N ILE A 71 -9.00 -8.14 -5.72
CA ILE A 71 -9.79 -8.65 -4.60
C ILE A 71 -8.92 -8.94 -3.36
N VAL A 72 -7.71 -9.47 -3.55
CA VAL A 72 -6.86 -9.92 -2.44
C VAL A 72 -5.90 -8.83 -1.99
N LEU A 73 -5.26 -8.12 -2.92
CA LEU A 73 -4.28 -7.09 -2.56
C LEU A 73 -4.94 -5.74 -2.30
N LEU A 74 -5.90 -5.33 -3.14
CA LEU A 74 -6.57 -4.02 -3.00
C LEU A 74 -7.86 -4.07 -2.17
N GLY A 75 -8.35 -5.28 -1.82
CA GLY A 75 -9.55 -5.45 -1.00
C GLY A 75 -10.87 -5.13 -1.70
N ASP A 76 -10.87 -5.01 -3.04
CA ASP A 76 -12.08 -4.72 -3.81
C ASP A 76 -13.13 -5.81 -3.64
N LYS A 77 -14.41 -5.42 -3.60
CA LYS A 77 -15.50 -6.39 -3.54
C LYS A 77 -15.58 -7.14 -4.87
N PRO A 78 -15.78 -8.47 -4.86
CA PRO A 78 -15.89 -9.26 -6.09
C PRO A 78 -16.97 -8.79 -7.07
N ARG A 79 -18.02 -8.12 -6.57
CA ARG A 79 -19.10 -7.57 -7.40
C ARG A 79 -18.63 -6.36 -8.22
N ASP A 80 -17.82 -5.49 -7.61
CA ASP A 80 -17.33 -4.27 -8.23
C ASP A 80 -16.31 -4.63 -9.30
N VAL A 81 -15.37 -5.54 -8.99
CA VAL A 81 -14.43 -6.08 -9.97
C VAL A 81 -15.17 -6.72 -11.15
N ALA A 82 -16.22 -7.52 -10.91
CA ALA A 82 -16.99 -8.16 -11.98
C ALA A 82 -17.69 -7.15 -12.90
N ALA A 83 -18.22 -6.06 -12.35
CA ALA A 83 -18.81 -4.98 -13.12
C ALA A 83 -17.76 -4.28 -13.99
N ASP A 84 -16.59 -3.97 -13.43
CA ASP A 84 -15.52 -3.26 -14.12
C ASP A 84 -14.91 -4.06 -15.27
N VAL A 85 -14.74 -5.38 -15.10
CA VAL A 85 -14.24 -6.26 -16.17
C VAL A 85 -15.33 -6.75 -17.13
N GLY A 86 -16.59 -6.36 -16.91
CA GLY A 86 -17.71 -6.77 -17.76
C GLY A 86 -17.99 -8.28 -17.74
N LEU A 87 -17.73 -8.96 -16.62
CA LEU A 87 -17.91 -10.41 -16.48
C LEU A 87 -19.00 -10.77 -15.47
N PRO A 88 -19.71 -11.89 -15.66
CA PRO A 88 -20.58 -12.43 -14.63
C PRO A 88 -19.82 -12.73 -13.33
N LEU A 89 -20.43 -12.42 -12.17
CA LEU A 89 -19.83 -12.61 -10.85
C LEU A 89 -19.27 -14.03 -10.61
N HIS A 90 -19.94 -15.06 -11.14
CA HIS A 90 -19.46 -16.44 -11.01
C HIS A 90 -18.13 -16.68 -11.74
N ARG A 91 -17.89 -16.01 -12.88
CA ARG A 91 -16.61 -16.09 -13.61
C ARG A 91 -15.49 -15.39 -12.85
N THR A 92 -15.77 -14.23 -12.25
CA THR A 92 -14.82 -13.52 -11.38
C THR A 92 -14.43 -14.39 -10.17
N ARG A 93 -15.40 -15.03 -9.52
CA ARG A 93 -15.12 -15.97 -8.41
C ARG A 93 -14.30 -17.18 -8.85
N LEU A 94 -14.60 -17.73 -10.02
CA LEU A 94 -13.84 -18.84 -10.59
C LEU A 94 -12.40 -18.45 -10.91
N ALA A 95 -12.18 -17.27 -11.50
CA ALA A 95 -10.84 -16.75 -11.77
C ALA A 95 -10.03 -16.59 -10.47
N LYS A 96 -10.62 -16.02 -9.41
CA LYS A 96 -9.99 -15.95 -8.07
C LYS A 96 -9.62 -17.33 -7.55
N SER A 97 -10.56 -18.28 -7.61
CA SER A 97 -10.34 -19.65 -7.11
C SER A 97 -9.20 -20.35 -7.84
N ARG A 98 -9.15 -20.24 -9.17
CA ARG A 98 -8.07 -20.80 -10.00
C ARG A 98 -6.73 -20.16 -9.69
N ALA A 99 -6.68 -18.84 -9.56
CA ALA A 99 -5.47 -18.11 -9.21
C ALA A 99 -4.90 -18.60 -7.86
N LEU A 100 -5.75 -18.68 -6.83
CA LEU A 100 -5.36 -19.17 -5.51
C LEU A 100 -4.95 -20.64 -5.53
N ALA A 101 -5.65 -21.49 -6.29
CA ALA A 101 -5.28 -22.90 -6.43
C ALA A 101 -3.90 -23.07 -7.09
N ARG A 102 -3.58 -22.26 -8.10
CA ARG A 102 -2.25 -22.27 -8.74
C ARG A 102 -1.16 -21.88 -7.75
N LEU A 103 -1.35 -20.78 -7.02
CA LEU A 103 -0.38 -20.33 -6.01
C LEU A 103 -0.22 -21.35 -4.88
N ARG A 104 -1.31 -21.99 -4.44
CA ARG A 104 -1.24 -23.02 -3.39
C ARG A 104 -0.51 -24.28 -3.85
N ASN A 105 -0.60 -24.63 -5.13
CA ASN A 105 0.02 -25.84 -5.68
C ASN A 105 1.50 -25.67 -6.02
N ASP A 106 2.03 -24.44 -5.95
CA ASP A 106 3.47 -24.20 -6.05
C ASP A 106 4.07 -24.11 -4.63
N PRO A 107 4.85 -25.11 -4.20
CA PRO A 107 5.37 -25.18 -2.83
C PRO A 107 6.31 -24.02 -2.48
N ALA A 108 6.94 -23.37 -3.48
CA ALA A 108 7.81 -22.22 -3.26
C ALA A 108 7.06 -20.88 -3.21
N SER A 109 5.75 -20.87 -3.48
CA SER A 109 4.99 -19.63 -3.64
C SER A 109 4.91 -18.81 -2.35
N LEU A 110 4.63 -19.45 -1.22
CA LEU A 110 4.51 -18.76 0.06
C LEU A 110 5.85 -18.18 0.50
N GLU A 111 6.92 -18.95 0.36
CA GLU A 111 8.28 -18.50 0.71
C GLU A 111 8.70 -17.30 -0.12
N ARG A 112 8.46 -17.34 -1.44
CA ARG A 112 8.80 -16.24 -2.34
C ARG A 112 7.97 -14.99 -2.05
N LEU A 113 6.69 -15.13 -1.69
CA LEU A 113 5.85 -14.01 -1.28
C LEU A 113 6.33 -13.35 0.01
N LEU A 114 6.71 -14.14 1.01
CA LEU A 114 7.23 -13.62 2.29
C LEU A 114 8.54 -12.85 2.09
N ARG A 115 9.46 -13.39 1.28
CA ARG A 115 10.71 -12.69 0.91
C ARG A 115 10.46 -11.38 0.17
N ILE A 116 9.44 -11.30 -0.68
CA ILE A 116 9.09 -10.06 -1.41
C ILE A 116 8.58 -8.97 -0.46
N ILE A 117 7.85 -9.36 0.60
CA ILE A 117 7.28 -8.43 1.58
C ILE A 117 8.31 -8.02 2.64
N GLY A 118 9.48 -8.68 2.66
CA GLY A 118 10.54 -8.43 3.65
C GLY A 118 10.24 -9.04 5.01
N ASP A 119 9.32 -10.01 5.07
CA ASP A 119 8.86 -10.63 6.31
C ASP A 119 9.55 -11.99 6.52
N ASP A 120 10.89 -11.94 6.64
CA ASP A 120 11.73 -13.12 6.85
C ASP A 120 11.48 -13.78 8.23
N ASP A 121 11.00 -13.01 9.21
CA ASP A 121 10.69 -13.50 10.55
C ASP A 121 9.55 -14.54 10.52
N LEU A 122 8.57 -14.40 9.62
CA LEU A 122 7.48 -15.39 9.45
C LEU A 122 7.93 -16.71 8.82
N LEU A 123 9.08 -16.74 8.14
CA LEU A 123 9.65 -17.96 7.55
C LEU A 123 10.28 -18.86 8.61
N THR A 124 10.88 -18.27 9.64
CA THR A 124 11.55 -19.03 10.71
C THR A 124 10.58 -19.71 11.68
N HIS A 125 9.35 -19.21 11.79
CA HIS A 125 8.33 -19.73 12.72
C HIS A 125 7.32 -20.72 12.11
N ASN A 126 7.32 -20.93 10.78
CA ASN A 126 6.37 -21.80 10.10
C ASN A 126 6.99 -22.99 9.35
N LEU A 127 8.30 -23.21 9.49
CA LEU A 127 8.91 -24.44 9.01
C LEU A 127 8.52 -25.58 9.97
N PRO A 128 7.89 -26.67 9.49
CA PRO A 128 7.70 -27.85 10.32
C PRO A 128 9.08 -28.40 10.69
N ASP A 129 9.29 -28.65 11.99
CA ASP A 129 10.43 -29.45 12.46
C ASP A 129 10.37 -30.81 11.75
N ASP A 130 11.46 -31.17 11.07
CA ASP A 130 11.67 -32.46 10.38
C ASP A 130 11.45 -33.68 11.31
#